data_AF-A0A7X7QPB3-F1
#
_entry.id   AF-A0A7X7QPB3-F1
#
_cell.length_a   1.000
_cell.length_b   1.000
_cell.length_c   1.000
_cell.angle_alpha   90.00
_cell.angle_beta   90.00
_cell.angle_gamma   90.00
#
_symmetry.space_group_name_H-M   'P 1'
#
loop_
_entity.id
_entity.type
_entity.pdbx_description
1 polymer ?
#
loop_
_entity_poly.entity_id
_entity_poly.type
_entity_poly.pdbx_seq_one_letter_code
_entity_poly.pdbx_strand_id
1 'polypeptide(L)'
;MQNSLVEERQSYRNFWALLGKSDAEVAERAAAIWHALKHDPDTGFGREPVAGEMYFFDTGNDDVRTEGQSYGMMLAVQMNDEESFRKIWRWTLRHMYLTDGPCRGYFAWSVPLDGSPRAQGPAPDGEEFFAMALLLAEERWGGSTEGDAESLLGLPYFAYGEWARKILRDVLHRQPGEAPPLWQDNNLIEFVAGSGFTDPSYHLPHFYHRFADYADPVDRERWLAIEQASLRYLPKSLHPKTGMNPEYSDNEGRPVHAPDHHNFFSDAYRTILDIALAGTWPGREAEDWMAEAAQNLAAFFRDIPTDELRRYELDGSDGGRNSRHPVGLLATLATSYMLCQNEDTAVLARRFWDTPLREGRRRYYDNFLYAFSFLALAGLYQGGAKSSS
;
A
#
# COMPACT_ATOMS: atom_id res chain seq x y z
N MET A 1 29.67 21.61 -2.81
CA MET A 1 29.19 20.52 -1.94
C MET A 1 27.81 20.77 -1.34
N GLN A 2 27.32 22.02 -1.22
CA GLN A 2 25.94 22.29 -0.74
C GLN A 2 24.86 22.18 -1.83
N ASN A 3 25.18 22.46 -3.11
CA ASN A 3 24.19 22.37 -4.19
C ASN A 3 23.81 20.94 -4.61
N SER A 4 24.71 19.93 -4.45
CA SER A 4 24.39 18.55 -4.83
C SER A 4 23.44 17.85 -3.86
N LEU A 5 23.48 18.23 -2.57
CA LEU A 5 22.58 17.70 -1.54
C LEU A 5 21.16 18.27 -1.65
N VAL A 6 21.00 19.45 -2.26
CA VAL A 6 19.70 20.10 -2.47
C VAL A 6 19.01 19.57 -3.73
N GLU A 7 19.76 19.24 -4.79
CA GLU A 7 19.22 18.55 -5.98
C GLU A 7 18.81 17.10 -5.67
N GLU A 8 19.55 16.38 -4.81
CA GLU A 8 19.16 15.03 -4.36
C GLU A 8 17.79 15.02 -3.65
N ARG A 9 17.42 16.10 -2.93
CA ARG A 9 16.13 16.19 -2.20
C ARG A 9 14.91 16.45 -3.08
N GLN A 10 15.09 16.72 -4.38
CA GLN A 10 13.97 16.97 -5.30
C GLN A 10 13.58 15.77 -6.15
N SER A 11 14.34 14.67 -6.11
CA SER A 11 14.09 13.48 -6.93
C SER A 11 13.95 12.23 -6.07
N TYR A 12 13.22 11.23 -6.56
CA TYR A 12 13.13 9.93 -5.92
C TYR A 12 14.50 9.24 -5.99
N ARG A 13 15.05 8.91 -4.82
CA ARG A 13 16.40 8.37 -4.70
C ARG A 13 16.43 6.87 -4.98
N ASN A 14 17.38 6.41 -5.80
CA ASN A 14 17.73 4.99 -5.91
C ASN A 14 18.67 4.59 -4.75
N PHE A 15 18.13 3.93 -3.72
CA PHE A 15 18.89 3.43 -2.57
C PHE A 15 19.71 2.18 -2.90
N TRP A 16 19.37 1.42 -3.94
CA TRP A 16 20.18 0.29 -4.39
C TRP A 16 21.54 0.72 -4.92
N ALA A 17 21.64 1.93 -5.49
CA ALA A 17 22.91 2.52 -5.91
C ALA A 17 23.90 2.67 -4.74
N LEU A 18 23.40 2.98 -3.54
CA LEU A 18 24.22 3.07 -2.31
C LEU A 18 24.77 1.70 -1.87
N LEU A 19 24.15 0.61 -2.33
CA LEU A 19 24.57 -0.77 -2.10
C LEU A 19 25.31 -1.36 -3.31
N GLY A 20 25.75 -0.52 -4.24
CA GLY A 20 26.59 -0.89 -5.38
C GLY A 20 25.85 -1.57 -6.53
N LYS A 21 24.52 -1.40 -6.63
CA LYS A 21 23.73 -1.90 -7.76
C LYS A 21 23.57 -0.81 -8.81
N SER A 22 23.73 -1.15 -10.08
CA SER A 22 23.54 -0.21 -11.17
C SER A 22 22.06 0.04 -11.47
N ASP A 23 21.74 1.21 -12.04
CA ASP A 23 20.37 1.52 -12.47
C ASP A 23 19.82 0.51 -13.49
N ALA A 24 20.69 -0.04 -14.34
CA ALA A 24 20.32 -1.06 -15.31
C ALA A 24 19.89 -2.38 -14.64
N GLU A 25 20.66 -2.87 -13.66
CA GLU A 25 20.31 -4.07 -12.89
C GLU A 25 19.00 -3.87 -12.11
N VAL A 26 18.81 -2.68 -11.54
CA VAL A 26 17.60 -2.34 -10.79
C VAL A 26 16.38 -2.28 -11.71
N ALA A 27 16.48 -1.62 -12.87
CA ALA A 27 15.40 -1.52 -13.83
C ALA A 27 15.02 -2.88 -14.43
N GLU A 28 16.01 -3.70 -14.79
CA GLU A 28 15.79 -5.06 -15.29
C GLU A 28 15.07 -5.91 -14.25
N ARG A 29 15.52 -5.86 -12.98
CA ARG A 29 14.89 -6.61 -11.90
C ARG A 29 13.48 -6.12 -11.60
N ALA A 30 13.22 -4.80 -11.62
CA ALA A 30 11.88 -4.25 -11.46
C ALA A 30 10.92 -4.79 -12.55
N ALA A 31 11.35 -4.78 -13.81
CA ALA A 31 10.57 -5.31 -14.92
C ALA A 31 10.32 -6.82 -14.77
N ALA A 32 11.34 -7.58 -14.36
CA ALA A 32 11.22 -9.03 -14.13
C ALA A 32 10.24 -9.36 -12.99
N ILE A 33 10.27 -8.61 -11.89
CA ILE A 33 9.32 -8.76 -10.77
C ILE A 33 7.90 -8.56 -11.27
N TRP A 34 7.63 -7.43 -11.95
CA TRP A 34 6.29 -7.12 -12.44
C TRP A 34 5.77 -8.18 -13.42
N HIS A 35 6.62 -8.61 -14.35
CA HIS A 35 6.27 -9.69 -15.27
C HIS A 35 5.94 -10.99 -14.53
N ALA A 36 6.74 -11.35 -13.53
CA ALA A 36 6.56 -12.58 -12.76
C ALA A 36 5.21 -12.59 -12.01
N LEU A 37 4.84 -11.48 -11.34
CA LEU A 37 3.57 -11.42 -10.61
C LEU A 37 2.35 -11.71 -11.50
N LYS A 38 2.40 -11.28 -12.76
CA LYS A 38 1.31 -11.47 -13.73
C LYS A 38 1.29 -12.86 -14.36
N HIS A 39 2.46 -13.40 -14.72
CA HIS A 39 2.54 -14.50 -15.69
C HIS A 39 3.32 -15.73 -15.24
N ASP A 40 4.19 -15.59 -14.23
CA ASP A 40 5.01 -16.72 -13.80
C ASP A 40 4.15 -17.79 -13.09
N PRO A 41 4.29 -19.08 -13.42
CA PRO A 41 3.44 -20.13 -12.85
C PRO A 41 3.68 -20.36 -11.36
N ASP A 42 4.92 -20.15 -10.87
CA ASP A 42 5.35 -20.53 -9.52
C ASP A 42 5.25 -19.35 -8.54
N THR A 43 5.55 -18.14 -9.02
CA THR A 43 5.58 -16.90 -8.25
C THR A 43 4.38 -15.97 -8.55
N GLY A 44 3.77 -16.11 -9.73
CA GLY A 44 2.69 -15.26 -10.19
C GLY A 44 1.29 -15.68 -9.72
N PHE A 45 0.39 -14.71 -9.71
CA PHE A 45 -1.00 -14.83 -9.24
C PHE A 45 -1.96 -13.89 -9.99
N GLY A 46 -1.52 -13.27 -11.10
CA GLY A 46 -2.39 -12.63 -12.07
C GLY A 46 -3.16 -13.66 -12.93
N ARG A 47 -4.42 -13.38 -13.25
CA ARG A 47 -5.26 -14.21 -14.13
C ARG A 47 -6.06 -13.31 -15.05
N GLU A 48 -6.15 -13.70 -16.32
CA GLU A 48 -7.05 -13.09 -17.30
C GLU A 48 -8.23 -14.05 -17.53
N PRO A 49 -9.34 -13.92 -16.76
CA PRO A 49 -10.46 -14.86 -16.85
C PRO A 49 -11.18 -14.79 -18.20
N VAL A 50 -11.21 -13.60 -18.79
CA VAL A 50 -11.77 -13.30 -20.11
C VAL A 50 -10.95 -12.19 -20.76
N ALA A 51 -11.11 -12.01 -22.07
CA ALA A 51 -10.41 -10.96 -22.80
C ALA A 51 -10.70 -9.58 -22.21
N GLY A 52 -9.63 -8.83 -21.91
CA GLY A 52 -9.72 -7.47 -21.42
C GLY A 52 -9.98 -7.33 -19.92
N GLU A 53 -10.02 -8.42 -19.14
CA GLU A 53 -10.08 -8.38 -17.69
C GLU A 53 -8.87 -9.09 -17.07
N MET A 54 -8.45 -8.62 -15.90
CA MET A 54 -7.41 -9.27 -15.10
C MET A 54 -7.75 -9.16 -13.62
N TYR A 55 -7.43 -10.18 -12.84
CA TYR A 55 -7.41 -10.09 -11.38
C TYR A 55 -6.13 -10.71 -10.81
N PHE A 56 -5.72 -10.24 -9.64
CA PHE A 56 -4.78 -10.91 -8.75
C PHE A 56 -5.57 -11.64 -7.66
N PHE A 57 -5.43 -12.97 -7.57
CA PHE A 57 -6.08 -13.75 -6.52
C PHE A 57 -5.13 -14.03 -5.36
N ASP A 58 -5.68 -14.01 -4.16
CA ASP A 58 -4.97 -14.44 -2.96
C ASP A 58 -4.79 -15.96 -2.98
N THR A 59 -3.60 -16.39 -3.39
CA THR A 59 -3.21 -17.82 -3.43
C THR A 59 -3.40 -18.58 -2.12
N GLY A 60 -3.41 -17.87 -0.98
CA GLY A 60 -3.55 -18.46 0.33
C GLY A 60 -5.00 -18.68 0.77
N ASN A 61 -5.90 -17.83 0.25
CA ASN A 61 -7.31 -17.77 0.66
C ASN A 61 -8.30 -18.10 -0.47
N ASP A 62 -7.81 -18.26 -1.71
CA ASP A 62 -8.59 -18.63 -2.89
C ASP A 62 -9.74 -17.64 -3.20
N ASP A 63 -9.49 -16.35 -2.96
CA ASP A 63 -10.40 -15.23 -3.24
C ASP A 63 -9.67 -14.06 -3.96
N VAL A 64 -10.42 -13.07 -4.44
CA VAL A 64 -9.89 -11.81 -4.97
C VAL A 64 -10.25 -10.69 -4.02
N ARG A 65 -9.24 -9.92 -3.59
CA ARG A 65 -9.39 -8.87 -2.57
C ARG A 65 -9.15 -7.48 -3.11
N THR A 66 -9.82 -6.48 -2.53
CA THR A 66 -9.63 -5.07 -2.91
C THR A 66 -8.18 -4.65 -2.73
N GLU A 67 -7.53 -5.10 -1.64
CA GLU A 67 -6.09 -4.97 -1.39
C GLU A 67 -5.26 -5.36 -2.61
N GLY A 68 -5.34 -6.61 -3.09
CA GLY A 68 -4.53 -7.05 -4.23
C GLY A 68 -4.90 -6.41 -5.56
N GLN A 69 -6.18 -6.07 -5.77
CA GLN A 69 -6.57 -5.36 -6.99
C GLN A 69 -5.99 -3.94 -7.02
N SER A 70 -6.14 -3.21 -5.91
CA SER A 70 -5.62 -1.85 -5.78
C SER A 70 -4.09 -1.83 -5.81
N TYR A 71 -3.44 -2.84 -5.22
CA TYR A 71 -2.00 -3.05 -5.32
C TYR A 71 -1.55 -3.34 -6.75
N GLY A 72 -2.27 -4.21 -7.45
CA GLY A 72 -2.02 -4.50 -8.86
C GLY A 72 -2.11 -3.26 -9.75
N MET A 73 -3.12 -2.41 -9.52
CA MET A 73 -3.27 -1.13 -10.20
C MET A 73 -2.12 -0.18 -9.88
N MET A 74 -1.73 -0.07 -8.62
CA MET A 74 -0.59 0.77 -8.21
C MET A 74 0.70 0.30 -8.89
N LEU A 75 1.02 -1.00 -8.86
CA LEU A 75 2.20 -1.54 -9.54
C LEU A 75 2.14 -1.29 -11.05
N ALA A 76 0.98 -1.50 -11.69
CA ALA A 76 0.82 -1.28 -13.12
C ALA A 76 1.11 0.18 -13.53
N VAL A 77 0.62 1.16 -12.76
CA VAL A 77 0.90 2.58 -13.06
C VAL A 77 2.35 2.97 -12.79
N GLN A 78 2.97 2.45 -11.72
CA GLN A 78 4.40 2.68 -11.45
C GLN A 78 5.29 2.09 -12.56
N MET A 79 4.91 0.92 -13.09
CA MET A 79 5.61 0.21 -14.16
C MET A 79 5.23 0.69 -15.57
N ASN A 80 4.41 1.74 -15.69
CA ASN A 80 3.94 2.29 -16.96
C ASN A 80 3.22 1.26 -17.87
N ASP A 81 2.41 0.37 -17.29
CA ASP A 81 1.68 -0.71 -17.96
C ASP A 81 0.17 -0.41 -17.98
N GLU A 82 -0.25 0.49 -18.87
CA GLU A 82 -1.67 0.90 -18.98
C GLU A 82 -2.59 -0.26 -19.37
N GLU A 83 -2.10 -1.20 -20.19
CA GLU A 83 -2.90 -2.35 -20.61
C GLU A 83 -3.32 -3.18 -19.40
N SER A 84 -2.37 -3.56 -18.56
CA SER A 84 -2.67 -4.33 -17.35
C SER A 84 -3.52 -3.51 -16.38
N PHE A 85 -3.22 -2.21 -16.20
CA PHE A 85 -4.03 -1.32 -15.36
C PHE A 85 -5.50 -1.33 -15.77
N ARG A 86 -5.79 -1.14 -17.07
CA ARG A 86 -7.16 -1.14 -17.61
C ARG A 86 -7.85 -2.49 -17.40
N LYS A 87 -7.14 -3.61 -17.58
CA LYS A 87 -7.69 -4.96 -17.35
C LYS A 87 -8.06 -5.18 -15.88
N ILE A 88 -7.19 -4.78 -14.96
CA ILE A 88 -7.41 -4.88 -13.51
C ILE A 88 -8.59 -4.01 -13.07
N TRP A 89 -8.60 -2.75 -13.51
CA TRP A 89 -9.64 -1.79 -13.15
C TRP A 89 -11.01 -2.17 -13.69
N ARG A 90 -11.09 -2.64 -14.95
CA ARG A 90 -12.34 -3.15 -15.53
C ARG A 90 -12.91 -4.30 -14.71
N TRP A 91 -12.08 -5.28 -14.33
CA TRP A 91 -12.53 -6.40 -13.49
C TRP A 91 -13.01 -5.91 -12.13
N THR A 92 -12.25 -5.01 -11.50
CA THR A 92 -12.58 -4.41 -10.20
C THR A 92 -13.93 -3.71 -10.22
N LEU A 93 -14.18 -2.83 -11.19
CA LEU A 93 -15.47 -2.13 -11.30
C LEU A 93 -16.65 -3.07 -11.52
N ARG A 94 -16.50 -4.09 -12.37
CA ARG A 94 -17.59 -5.03 -12.67
C ARG A 94 -17.95 -5.90 -11.49
N HIS A 95 -16.94 -6.41 -10.78
CA HIS A 95 -17.13 -7.52 -9.85
C HIS A 95 -17.07 -7.09 -8.39
N MET A 96 -16.45 -5.95 -8.08
CA MET A 96 -16.26 -5.50 -6.69
C MET A 96 -17.08 -4.27 -6.34
N TYR A 97 -17.35 -3.36 -7.28
CA TYR A 97 -18.08 -2.13 -6.95
C TYR A 97 -19.51 -2.41 -6.46
N LEU A 98 -19.89 -1.81 -5.33
CA LEU A 98 -21.20 -1.92 -4.71
C LEU A 98 -22.11 -0.78 -5.20
N THR A 99 -23.15 -1.13 -5.95
CA THR A 99 -24.13 -0.17 -6.49
C THR A 99 -25.37 -0.02 -5.61
N ASP A 100 -25.54 -0.89 -4.62
CA ASP A 100 -26.69 -0.95 -3.73
C ASP A 100 -26.29 -1.28 -2.28
N GLY A 101 -27.28 -1.27 -1.39
CA GLY A 101 -27.07 -1.48 0.04
C GLY A 101 -26.42 -0.29 0.78
N PRO A 102 -26.14 -0.45 2.09
CA PRO A 102 -25.53 0.60 2.90
C PRO A 102 -24.13 0.99 2.44
N CYS A 103 -23.36 0.03 1.92
CA CYS A 103 -21.99 0.24 1.44
C CYS A 103 -21.92 0.64 -0.04
N ARG A 104 -23.03 1.02 -0.67
CA ARG A 104 -23.00 1.55 -2.05
C ARG A 104 -21.97 2.67 -2.17
N GLY A 105 -21.24 2.72 -3.28
CA GLY A 105 -20.13 3.65 -3.44
C GLY A 105 -18.76 3.04 -3.14
N TYR A 106 -18.71 1.96 -2.36
CA TYR A 106 -17.47 1.25 -2.01
C TYR A 106 -17.27 -0.03 -2.82
N PHE A 107 -16.19 -0.75 -2.53
CA PHE A 107 -15.86 -2.03 -3.16
C PHE A 107 -16.05 -3.18 -2.15
N ALA A 108 -16.62 -4.29 -2.60
CA ALA A 108 -16.69 -5.52 -1.82
C ALA A 108 -15.27 -6.04 -1.55
N TRP A 109 -14.83 -6.05 -0.28
CA TRP A 109 -13.42 -6.35 0.06
C TRP A 109 -12.92 -7.72 -0.42
N SER A 110 -13.82 -8.70 -0.57
CA SER A 110 -13.50 -10.04 -1.07
C SER A 110 -14.59 -10.57 -2.01
N VAL A 111 -14.15 -11.13 -3.14
CA VAL A 111 -14.95 -11.80 -4.16
C VAL A 111 -14.43 -13.23 -4.36
N PRO A 112 -15.28 -14.25 -4.20
CA PRO A 112 -14.92 -15.65 -4.48
C PRO A 112 -14.61 -15.91 -5.95
N LEU A 113 -13.70 -16.84 -6.24
CA LEU A 113 -13.33 -17.22 -7.61
C LEU A 113 -14.45 -17.93 -8.38
N ASP A 114 -15.40 -18.54 -7.67
CA ASP A 114 -16.48 -19.36 -8.23
C ASP A 114 -17.78 -18.58 -8.51
N GLY A 115 -17.80 -17.27 -8.24
CA GLY A 115 -18.96 -16.41 -8.43
C GLY A 115 -20.03 -16.52 -7.34
N SER A 116 -19.74 -17.16 -6.21
CA SER A 116 -20.61 -17.12 -5.01
C SER A 116 -20.69 -15.70 -4.40
N PRO A 117 -21.66 -15.43 -3.49
CA PRO A 117 -21.92 -14.08 -3.02
C PRO A 117 -20.69 -13.39 -2.42
N ARG A 118 -20.37 -12.20 -2.94
CA ARG A 118 -19.28 -11.34 -2.47
C ARG A 118 -19.56 -10.69 -1.10
N ALA A 119 -18.50 -10.24 -0.44
CA ALA A 119 -18.60 -9.40 0.74
C ALA A 119 -19.49 -8.17 0.48
N GLN A 120 -20.17 -7.68 1.52
CA GLN A 120 -21.08 -6.53 1.42
C GLN A 120 -20.48 -5.24 2.00
N GLY A 121 -19.22 -5.27 2.41
CA GLY A 121 -18.52 -4.14 2.99
C GLY A 121 -17.10 -3.98 2.40
N PRO A 122 -16.49 -2.80 2.63
CA PRO A 122 -15.15 -2.49 2.14
C PRO A 122 -14.03 -2.91 3.09
N ALA A 123 -12.80 -2.78 2.57
CA ALA A 123 -11.55 -2.77 3.33
C ALA A 123 -10.81 -1.47 2.93
N PRO A 124 -10.77 -0.45 3.80
CA PRO A 124 -10.42 0.93 3.45
C PRO A 124 -9.05 1.16 2.81
N ASP A 125 -8.08 0.28 3.07
CA ASP A 125 -6.78 0.24 2.39
C ASP A 125 -6.93 0.03 0.88
N GLY A 126 -7.88 -0.80 0.48
CA GLY A 126 -8.28 -0.97 -0.91
C GLY A 126 -8.71 0.35 -1.54
N GLU A 127 -9.65 1.07 -0.92
CA GLU A 127 -10.20 2.33 -1.41
C GLU A 127 -9.12 3.43 -1.59
N GLU A 128 -8.23 3.64 -0.62
CA GLU A 128 -7.18 4.67 -0.75
C GLU A 128 -6.14 4.32 -1.81
N PHE A 129 -5.77 3.04 -1.96
CA PHE A 129 -4.89 2.62 -3.05
C PHE A 129 -5.56 2.73 -4.42
N PHE A 130 -6.86 2.42 -4.55
CA PHE A 130 -7.59 2.66 -5.81
C PHE A 130 -7.58 4.13 -6.17
N ALA A 131 -7.93 5.01 -5.23
CA ALA A 131 -7.96 6.45 -5.45
C ALA A 131 -6.58 6.97 -5.89
N MET A 132 -5.50 6.57 -5.21
CA MET A 132 -4.15 7.00 -5.57
C MET A 132 -3.69 6.43 -6.92
N ALA A 133 -3.95 5.15 -7.20
CA ALA A 133 -3.57 4.54 -8.47
C ALA A 133 -4.29 5.18 -9.66
N LEU A 134 -5.59 5.51 -9.52
CA LEU A 134 -6.38 6.21 -10.52
C LEU A 134 -5.93 7.66 -10.72
N LEU A 135 -5.60 8.37 -9.64
CA LEU A 135 -4.99 9.70 -9.71
C LEU A 135 -3.71 9.65 -10.54
N LEU A 136 -2.80 8.73 -10.23
CA LEU A 136 -1.54 8.59 -10.96
C LEU A 136 -1.76 8.17 -12.42
N ALA A 137 -2.77 7.34 -12.70
CA ALA A 137 -3.13 6.96 -14.05
C ALA A 137 -3.63 8.16 -14.86
N GLU A 138 -4.44 9.04 -14.25
CA GLU A 138 -4.85 10.31 -14.86
C GLU A 138 -3.63 11.19 -15.17
N GLU A 139 -2.73 11.38 -14.22
CA GLU A 139 -1.53 12.21 -14.42
C GLU A 139 -0.60 11.66 -15.51
N ARG A 140 -0.54 10.33 -15.66
CA ARG A 140 0.41 9.66 -16.55
C ARG A 140 -0.13 9.44 -17.96
N TRP A 141 -1.37 8.99 -18.09
CA TRP A 141 -1.95 8.58 -19.37
C TRP A 141 -3.16 9.45 -19.76
N GLY A 142 -3.74 10.19 -18.81
CA GLY A 142 -5.03 10.85 -18.95
C GLY A 142 -6.19 9.86 -18.91
N GLY A 143 -7.37 10.34 -18.52
CA GLY A 143 -8.61 9.58 -18.64
C GLY A 143 -9.22 9.73 -20.04
N SER A 144 -9.79 8.64 -20.59
CA SER A 144 -10.65 8.76 -21.77
C SER A 144 -12.11 8.72 -21.36
N THR A 145 -12.86 9.71 -21.84
CA THR A 145 -14.32 9.70 -21.81
C THR A 145 -14.92 9.42 -23.20
N GLU A 146 -14.08 9.40 -24.23
CA GLU A 146 -14.48 9.20 -25.62
C GLU A 146 -14.29 7.74 -26.04
N GLY A 147 -15.30 7.16 -26.70
CA GLY A 147 -15.20 5.85 -27.36
C GLY A 147 -15.26 4.63 -26.43
N ASP A 148 -15.30 4.82 -25.11
CA ASP A 148 -15.57 3.73 -24.18
C ASP A 148 -17.04 3.33 -24.23
N ALA A 149 -17.32 2.13 -24.70
CA ALA A 149 -18.66 1.55 -24.65
C ALA A 149 -19.09 1.18 -23.22
N GLU A 150 -18.15 1.13 -22.28
CA GLU A 150 -18.37 0.64 -20.92
C GLU A 150 -18.43 1.78 -19.91
N SER A 151 -19.53 1.83 -19.17
CA SER A 151 -19.75 2.80 -18.10
C SER A 151 -20.48 2.16 -16.94
N LEU A 152 -20.27 2.69 -15.73
CA LEU A 152 -20.99 2.30 -14.52
C LEU A 152 -21.55 3.56 -13.88
N LEU A 153 -22.85 3.56 -13.59
CA LEU A 153 -23.56 4.76 -13.10
C LEU A 153 -23.40 5.99 -14.01
N GLY A 154 -23.25 5.78 -15.33
CA GLY A 154 -23.03 6.84 -16.30
C GLY A 154 -21.60 7.39 -16.37
N LEU A 155 -20.67 6.85 -15.56
CA LEU A 155 -19.25 7.21 -15.59
C LEU A 155 -18.46 6.19 -16.42
N PRO A 156 -17.75 6.61 -17.49
CA PRO A 156 -16.90 5.71 -18.28
C PRO A 156 -15.85 5.02 -17.40
N TYR A 157 -15.54 3.76 -17.70
CA TYR A 157 -14.60 2.99 -16.86
C TYR A 157 -13.23 3.67 -16.79
N PHE A 158 -12.71 4.19 -17.90
CA PHE A 158 -11.35 4.76 -17.95
C PHE A 158 -11.31 6.28 -17.80
N ALA A 159 -12.35 6.88 -17.21
CA ALA A 159 -12.33 8.25 -16.71
C ALA A 159 -11.62 8.28 -15.33
N TYR A 160 -10.31 8.00 -15.32
CA TYR A 160 -9.55 7.71 -14.10
C TYR A 160 -9.68 8.81 -13.04
N GLY A 161 -9.54 10.06 -13.45
CA GLY A 161 -9.63 11.18 -12.52
C GLY A 161 -10.99 11.38 -11.87
N GLU A 162 -12.06 11.16 -12.62
CA GLU A 162 -13.42 11.24 -12.10
C GLU A 162 -13.72 10.08 -11.13
N TRP A 163 -13.21 8.87 -11.41
CA TRP A 163 -13.30 7.76 -10.47
C TRP A 163 -12.49 8.00 -9.20
N ALA A 164 -11.28 8.53 -9.30
CA ALA A 164 -10.47 8.90 -8.13
C ALA A 164 -11.22 9.91 -7.24
N ARG A 165 -11.75 11.00 -7.81
CA ARG A 165 -12.54 11.99 -7.06
C ARG A 165 -13.80 11.40 -6.46
N LYS A 166 -14.49 10.54 -7.20
CA LYS A 166 -15.68 9.84 -6.70
C LYS A 166 -15.37 8.97 -5.48
N ILE A 167 -14.30 8.18 -5.53
CA ILE A 167 -13.87 7.37 -4.38
C ILE A 167 -13.53 8.27 -3.20
N LEU A 168 -12.71 9.31 -3.41
CA LEU A 168 -12.32 10.25 -2.34
C LEU A 168 -13.51 10.97 -1.71
N ARG A 169 -14.54 11.29 -2.50
CA ARG A 169 -15.80 11.84 -1.98
C ARG A 169 -16.57 10.81 -1.18
N ASP A 170 -16.75 9.60 -1.72
CA ASP A 170 -17.55 8.54 -1.11
C ASP A 170 -16.94 8.02 0.21
N VAL A 171 -15.62 8.12 0.41
CA VAL A 171 -14.96 7.73 1.67
C VAL A 171 -15.09 8.76 2.79
N LEU A 172 -15.35 10.04 2.46
CA LEU A 172 -15.55 11.12 3.44
C LEU A 172 -17.03 11.46 3.67
N HIS A 173 -17.84 11.43 2.62
CA HIS A 173 -19.21 11.95 2.64
C HIS A 173 -20.23 10.85 2.41
N ARG A 174 -21.07 10.61 3.42
CA ARG A 174 -22.12 9.57 3.41
C ARG A 174 -23.50 10.16 3.63
N GLN A 175 -24.49 9.58 2.96
CA GLN A 175 -25.90 9.97 3.10
C GLN A 175 -26.60 9.19 4.22
N PRO A 176 -27.69 9.72 4.80
CA PRO A 176 -28.51 8.96 5.74
C PRO A 176 -28.94 7.59 5.17
N GLY A 177 -28.68 6.53 5.93
CA GLY A 177 -28.96 5.15 5.52
C GLY A 177 -27.81 4.45 4.79
N GLU A 178 -26.70 5.13 4.53
CA GLU A 178 -25.44 4.52 4.09
C GLU A 178 -24.58 4.11 5.30
N ALA A 179 -23.61 3.23 5.06
CA ALA A 179 -22.54 2.92 5.99
C ALA A 179 -21.76 4.20 6.35
N PRO A 180 -21.17 4.29 7.57
CA PRO A 180 -20.35 5.42 7.99
C PRO A 180 -19.19 5.71 7.03
N PRO A 181 -18.65 6.95 7.03
CA PRO A 181 -17.41 7.28 6.31
C PRO A 181 -16.25 6.37 6.76
N LEU A 182 -15.23 6.21 5.91
CA LEU A 182 -14.04 5.43 6.26
C LEU A 182 -13.05 6.25 7.11
N TRP A 183 -13.11 7.60 7.02
CA TRP A 183 -12.40 8.52 7.92
C TRP A 183 -13.38 9.22 8.86
N GLN A 184 -13.18 9.06 10.17
CA GLN A 184 -14.06 9.65 11.18
C GLN A 184 -13.69 11.09 11.53
N ASP A 185 -14.49 11.76 12.37
CA ASP A 185 -14.30 13.16 12.78
C ASP A 185 -12.89 13.48 13.31
N ASN A 186 -12.23 12.50 13.94
CA ASN A 186 -10.85 12.59 14.41
C ASN A 186 -9.78 12.62 13.30
N ASN A 187 -10.19 12.50 12.03
CA ASN A 187 -9.37 12.42 10.81
C ASN A 187 -8.53 11.14 10.68
N LEU A 188 -8.83 10.08 11.43
CA LEU A 188 -8.18 8.80 11.28
C LEU A 188 -9.03 7.89 10.37
N ILE A 189 -8.35 7.12 9.52
CA ILE A 189 -8.97 6.00 8.82
C ILE A 189 -9.40 4.96 9.87
N GLU A 190 -10.50 4.26 9.63
CA GLU A 190 -10.90 3.11 10.45
C GLU A 190 -10.54 1.79 9.78
N PHE A 191 -10.45 0.72 10.58
CA PHE A 191 -10.23 -0.63 10.06
C PHE A 191 -11.38 -1.07 9.13
N VAL A 192 -12.62 -0.82 9.56
CA VAL A 192 -13.83 -0.89 8.72
C VAL A 192 -14.79 0.21 9.16
N ALA A 193 -15.70 0.61 8.26
CA ALA A 193 -16.69 1.65 8.52
C ALA A 193 -17.47 1.43 9.83
N GLY A 194 -17.31 2.34 10.80
CA GLY A 194 -17.99 2.33 12.09
C GLY A 194 -17.39 1.39 13.14
N SER A 195 -16.16 0.90 12.93
CA SER A 195 -15.49 -0.01 13.88
C SER A 195 -15.01 0.68 15.17
N GLY A 196 -14.74 2.00 15.13
CA GLY A 196 -14.24 2.76 16.28
C GLY A 196 -12.75 2.54 16.59
N PHE A 197 -12.03 1.80 15.74
CA PHE A 197 -10.59 1.57 15.85
C PHE A 197 -9.94 1.53 14.44
N THR A 198 -8.61 1.52 14.40
CA THR A 198 -7.83 1.60 13.15
C THR A 198 -6.82 0.45 13.04
N ASP A 199 -6.18 0.38 11.89
CA ASP A 199 -5.01 -0.45 11.58
C ASP A 199 -3.83 0.48 11.24
N PRO A 200 -2.69 0.43 11.96
CA PRO A 200 -1.56 1.31 11.66
C PRO A 200 -1.03 1.21 10.22
N SER A 201 -1.22 0.07 9.56
CA SER A 201 -0.80 -0.13 8.16
C SER A 201 -1.69 0.58 7.14
N TYR A 202 -2.84 1.12 7.55
CA TYR A 202 -3.73 1.86 6.66
C TYR A 202 -3.43 3.37 6.67
N HIS A 203 -2.46 3.82 7.46
CA HIS A 203 -2.13 5.25 7.55
C HIS A 203 -1.08 5.64 6.51
N LEU A 204 -1.53 6.22 5.40
CA LEU A 204 -0.72 6.63 4.24
C LEU A 204 -0.62 8.16 4.11
N PRO A 205 0.07 8.87 5.04
CA PRO A 205 0.13 10.35 5.01
C PRO A 205 0.71 10.91 3.69
N HIS A 206 1.54 10.14 3.00
CA HIS A 206 2.05 10.50 1.68
C HIS A 206 0.97 10.50 0.60
N PHE A 207 -0.05 9.63 0.68
CA PHE A 207 -1.21 9.67 -0.22
C PHE A 207 -2.13 10.84 0.12
N TYR A 208 -2.42 11.07 1.41
CA TYR A 208 -3.36 12.11 1.84
C TYR A 208 -2.93 13.51 1.40
N HIS A 209 -1.62 13.75 1.34
CA HIS A 209 -1.07 14.96 0.76
C HIS A 209 -1.48 15.14 -0.72
N ARG A 210 -1.41 14.07 -1.51
CA ARG A 210 -1.80 14.07 -2.92
C ARG A 210 -3.31 14.17 -3.08
N PHE A 211 -4.08 13.56 -2.18
CA PHE A 211 -5.53 13.70 -2.14
C PHE A 211 -5.95 15.14 -1.87
N ALA A 212 -5.23 15.89 -1.03
CA ALA A 212 -5.52 17.30 -0.80
C ALA A 212 -5.39 18.17 -2.08
N ASP A 213 -4.51 17.78 -3.01
CA ASP A 213 -4.37 18.49 -4.29
C ASP A 213 -5.39 18.05 -5.34
N TYR A 214 -5.88 16.81 -5.26
CA TYR A 214 -6.64 16.19 -6.33
C TYR A 214 -8.13 15.99 -6.07
N ALA A 215 -8.51 15.79 -4.80
CA ALA A 215 -9.90 15.62 -4.37
C ALA A 215 -10.75 16.87 -4.70
N ASP A 216 -12.05 16.79 -4.40
CA ASP A 216 -12.92 17.96 -4.52
C ASP A 216 -12.35 19.14 -3.71
N PRO A 217 -12.33 20.37 -4.26
CA PRO A 217 -11.69 21.51 -3.59
C PRO A 217 -12.18 21.79 -2.16
N VAL A 218 -13.42 21.42 -1.85
CA VAL A 218 -14.02 21.55 -0.51
C VAL A 218 -13.35 20.65 0.54
N ASP A 219 -12.75 19.53 0.12
CA ASP A 219 -12.13 18.53 0.99
C ASP A 219 -10.63 18.72 1.17
N ARG A 220 -10.01 19.68 0.47
CA ARG A 220 -8.56 19.95 0.54
C ARG A 220 -8.05 20.08 1.97
N GLU A 221 -8.67 20.96 2.76
CA GLU A 221 -8.27 21.19 4.16
C GLU A 221 -8.49 19.96 5.03
N ARG A 222 -9.52 19.17 4.74
CA ARG A 222 -9.81 17.92 5.45
C ARG A 222 -8.73 16.88 5.18
N TRP A 223 -8.28 16.72 3.93
CA TRP A 223 -7.18 15.81 3.58
C TRP A 223 -5.84 16.22 4.21
N LEU A 224 -5.54 17.52 4.26
CA LEU A 224 -4.36 18.00 5.00
C LEU A 224 -4.48 17.71 6.51
N ALA A 225 -5.67 17.83 7.09
CA ALA A 225 -5.90 17.46 8.48
C ALA A 225 -5.74 15.94 8.72
N ILE A 226 -6.20 15.10 7.78
CA ILE A 226 -6.03 13.64 7.78
C ILE A 226 -4.56 13.23 7.70
N GLU A 227 -3.78 13.87 6.82
CA GLU A 227 -2.33 13.72 6.76
C GLU A 227 -1.69 13.97 8.12
N GLN A 228 -1.99 15.13 8.71
CA GLN A 228 -1.41 15.54 9.99
C GLN A 228 -1.87 14.67 11.16
N ALA A 229 -3.11 14.17 11.13
CA ALA A 229 -3.60 13.23 12.15
C ALA A 229 -2.87 11.89 12.09
N SER A 230 -2.64 11.37 10.88
CA SER A 230 -1.90 10.11 10.67
C SER A 230 -0.43 10.23 11.10
N LEU A 231 0.25 11.33 10.76
CA LEU A 231 1.63 11.58 11.22
C LEU A 231 1.73 11.68 12.75
N ARG A 232 0.72 12.21 13.44
CA ARG A 232 0.67 12.23 14.91
C ARG A 232 0.29 10.88 15.53
N TYR A 233 -0.42 10.04 14.79
CA TYR A 233 -0.92 8.76 15.27
C TYR A 233 0.14 7.67 15.16
N LEU A 234 0.81 7.55 14.01
CA LEU A 234 1.82 6.51 13.73
C LEU A 234 2.83 6.30 14.87
N PRO A 235 3.56 7.32 15.37
CA PRO A 235 4.54 7.13 16.44
C PRO A 235 3.93 6.63 17.76
N LYS A 236 2.63 6.84 18.01
CA LYS A 236 1.94 6.31 19.20
C LYS A 236 1.67 4.82 19.11
N SER A 237 1.56 4.28 17.89
CA SER A 237 1.33 2.85 17.64
C SER A 237 2.61 2.01 17.73
N LEU A 238 3.79 2.65 17.66
CA LEU A 238 5.08 1.98 17.65
C LEU A 238 5.58 1.72 19.07
N HIS A 239 6.05 0.50 19.31
CA HIS A 239 6.70 0.17 20.56
C HIS A 239 8.08 0.84 20.63
N PRO A 240 8.40 1.58 21.71
CA PRO A 240 9.55 2.49 21.74
C PRO A 240 10.93 1.83 21.70
N LYS A 241 11.01 0.50 21.88
CA LYS A 241 12.28 -0.24 21.84
C LYS A 241 12.48 -1.06 20.57
N THR A 242 11.40 -1.60 20.02
CA THR A 242 11.45 -2.55 18.89
C THR A 242 11.01 -1.90 17.59
N GLY A 243 10.29 -0.77 17.66
CA GLY A 243 9.68 -0.11 16.51
C GLY A 243 8.47 -0.86 15.93
N MET A 244 8.04 -1.97 16.57
CA MET A 244 6.89 -2.77 16.12
C MET A 244 5.56 -2.09 16.46
N ASN A 245 4.59 -2.17 15.56
CA ASN A 245 3.19 -1.80 15.79
C ASN A 245 2.27 -3.04 15.83
N PRO A 246 1.08 -2.96 16.45
CA PRO A 246 0.08 -4.01 16.34
C PRO A 246 -0.53 -4.05 14.93
N GLU A 247 -1.21 -5.15 14.57
CA GLU A 247 -2.12 -5.15 13.42
C GLU A 247 -3.28 -4.18 13.68
N TYR A 248 -4.01 -4.30 14.80
CA TYR A 248 -5.12 -3.38 15.13
C TYR A 248 -4.84 -2.57 16.38
N SER A 249 -5.24 -1.29 16.37
CA SER A 249 -5.13 -0.41 17.53
C SER A 249 -6.25 0.61 17.62
N ASP A 250 -6.45 1.15 18.81
CA ASP A 250 -7.36 2.26 19.00
C ASP A 250 -6.77 3.57 18.46
N ASN A 251 -7.55 4.65 18.54
CA ASN A 251 -7.16 5.98 18.05
C ASN A 251 -5.99 6.61 18.84
N GLU A 252 -5.57 5.99 19.95
CA GLU A 252 -4.39 6.38 20.73
C GLU A 252 -3.17 5.48 20.46
N GLY A 253 -3.27 4.54 19.51
CA GLY A 253 -2.19 3.63 19.11
C GLY A 253 -2.02 2.42 20.03
N ARG A 254 -2.92 2.21 20.99
CA ARG A 254 -2.83 1.04 21.89
C ARG A 254 -3.40 -0.19 21.19
N PRO A 255 -2.78 -1.38 21.33
CA PRO A 255 -3.27 -2.59 20.69
C PRO A 255 -4.72 -2.90 21.06
N VAL A 256 -5.54 -3.19 20.07
CA VAL A 256 -6.90 -3.69 20.29
C VAL A 256 -6.81 -5.20 20.44
N HIS A 257 -7.31 -5.72 21.57
CA HIS A 257 -7.37 -7.15 21.84
C HIS A 257 -8.55 -7.82 21.10
N ALA A 258 -8.63 -7.61 19.79
CA ALA A 258 -9.34 -8.53 18.91
C ALA A 258 -8.54 -9.85 18.84
N PRO A 259 -9.20 -11.02 18.69
CA PRO A 259 -8.51 -12.29 18.64
C PRO A 259 -7.39 -12.26 17.60
N ASP A 260 -6.14 -12.39 18.06
CA ASP A 260 -4.93 -12.52 17.25
C ASP A 260 -4.40 -11.26 16.51
N HIS A 261 -4.91 -10.05 16.79
CA HIS A 261 -4.52 -8.81 16.07
C HIS A 261 -3.80 -7.73 16.92
N HIS A 262 -3.44 -8.05 18.16
CA HIS A 262 -2.74 -7.11 19.07
C HIS A 262 -1.21 -7.14 18.93
N ASN A 263 -0.69 -7.99 18.04
CA ASN A 263 0.73 -8.34 17.92
C ASN A 263 1.30 -7.86 16.57
N PHE A 264 2.62 -7.94 16.40
CA PHE A 264 3.29 -7.62 15.15
C PHE A 264 3.21 -8.80 14.18
N PHE A 265 2.26 -8.70 13.24
CA PHE A 265 2.00 -9.72 12.24
C PHE A 265 1.63 -9.10 10.88
N SER A 266 0.88 -9.83 10.04
CA SER A 266 0.92 -9.64 8.58
C SER A 266 0.59 -8.21 8.16
N ASP A 267 -0.48 -7.63 8.71
CA ASP A 267 -0.89 -6.27 8.34
C ASP A 267 0.15 -5.23 8.77
N ALA A 268 0.68 -5.38 9.99
CA ALA A 268 1.67 -4.48 10.59
C ALA A 268 2.98 -4.38 9.81
N TYR A 269 3.29 -5.35 8.93
CA TYR A 269 4.52 -5.36 8.16
C TYR A 269 4.64 -4.15 7.23
N ARG A 270 3.52 -3.66 6.69
CA ARG A 270 3.46 -2.53 5.74
C ARG A 270 3.87 -1.20 6.38
N THR A 271 3.60 -1.02 7.67
CA THR A 271 3.75 0.27 8.35
C THR A 271 5.13 0.90 8.17
N ILE A 272 6.23 0.12 8.19
CA ILE A 272 7.58 0.67 7.96
C ILE A 272 7.85 1.07 6.51
N LEU A 273 7.24 0.40 5.53
CA LEU A 273 7.25 0.83 4.13
C LEU A 273 6.51 2.16 3.97
N ASP A 274 5.35 2.30 4.60
CA ASP A 274 4.52 3.50 4.51
C ASP A 274 5.19 4.71 5.19
N ILE A 275 5.81 4.50 6.34
CA ILE A 275 6.65 5.50 7.02
C ILE A 275 7.84 5.88 6.13
N ALA A 276 8.51 4.90 5.50
CA ALA A 276 9.63 5.17 4.61
C ALA A 276 9.23 6.02 3.41
N LEU A 277 8.11 5.71 2.75
CA LEU A 277 7.57 6.52 1.65
C LEU A 277 7.19 7.93 2.13
N ALA A 278 6.55 8.04 3.31
CA ALA A 278 6.19 9.33 3.90
C ALA A 278 7.39 10.20 4.27
N GLY A 279 8.50 9.61 4.71
CA GLY A 279 9.71 10.35 5.04
C GLY A 279 10.60 10.70 3.85
N THR A 280 10.43 10.02 2.71
CA THR A 280 11.39 10.13 1.58
C THR A 280 10.82 10.65 0.27
N TRP A 281 9.49 10.79 0.13
CA TRP A 281 8.91 11.44 -1.05
C TRP A 281 9.39 12.90 -1.18
N PRO A 282 9.69 13.37 -2.41
CA PRO A 282 10.24 14.71 -2.63
C PRO A 282 9.37 15.82 -2.04
N GLY A 283 10.01 16.77 -1.36
CA GLY A 283 9.34 17.89 -0.69
C GLY A 283 8.77 17.58 0.69
N ARG A 284 9.00 16.36 1.21
CA ARG A 284 8.71 15.99 2.60
C ARG A 284 10.00 16.02 3.42
N GLU A 285 9.86 16.25 4.72
CA GLU A 285 10.96 16.15 5.67
C GLU A 285 10.67 14.97 6.61
N ALA A 286 11.58 14.00 6.64
CA ALA A 286 11.49 12.90 7.59
C ALA A 286 11.62 13.44 9.02
N GLU A 287 10.69 13.06 9.89
CA GLU A 287 10.75 13.35 11.31
C GLU A 287 11.69 12.37 12.02
N ASP A 288 12.34 12.80 13.11
CA ASP A 288 13.34 12.00 13.83
C ASP A 288 12.81 10.62 14.24
N TRP A 289 11.55 10.53 14.67
CA TRP A 289 10.91 9.28 15.09
C TRP A 289 10.83 8.24 13.95
N MET A 290 10.80 8.66 12.69
CA MET A 290 10.77 7.75 11.54
C MET A 290 12.11 7.01 11.42
N ALA A 291 13.22 7.73 11.60
CA ALA A 291 14.55 7.14 11.62
C ALA A 291 14.76 6.26 12.86
N GLU A 292 14.25 6.66 14.02
CA GLU A 292 14.28 5.84 15.24
C GLU A 292 13.52 4.53 15.08
N ALA A 293 12.33 4.55 14.49
CA ALA A 293 11.53 3.36 14.19
C ALA A 293 12.30 2.39 13.26
N ALA A 294 12.88 2.92 12.19
CA ALA A 294 13.71 2.16 11.25
C ALA A 294 14.93 1.51 11.93
N GLN A 295 15.61 2.26 12.81
CA GLN A 295 16.76 1.74 13.57
C GLN A 295 16.35 0.64 14.54
N ASN A 296 15.26 0.82 15.29
CA ASN A 296 14.79 -0.14 16.28
C ASN A 296 14.37 -1.47 15.61
N LEU A 297 13.63 -1.41 14.51
CA LEU A 297 13.26 -2.59 13.73
C LEU A 297 14.52 -3.28 13.18
N ALA A 298 15.42 -2.51 12.56
CA ALA A 298 16.63 -3.08 12.00
C ALA A 298 17.52 -3.76 13.04
N ALA A 299 17.71 -3.12 14.20
CA ALA A 299 18.48 -3.68 15.31
C ALA A 299 17.87 -4.98 15.85
N PHE A 300 16.54 -5.10 15.89
CA PHE A 300 15.87 -6.32 16.31
C PHE A 300 16.00 -7.46 15.28
N PHE A 301 15.79 -7.16 14.00
CA PHE A 301 15.66 -8.19 12.96
C PHE A 301 16.95 -8.57 12.24
N ARG A 302 18.01 -7.75 12.33
CA ARG A 302 19.26 -7.94 11.56
C ARG A 302 19.88 -9.33 11.70
N ASP A 303 19.76 -9.98 12.85
CA ASP A 303 20.42 -11.26 13.13
C ASP A 303 19.45 -12.46 13.03
N ILE A 304 18.17 -12.22 12.71
CA ILE A 304 17.16 -13.27 12.57
C ILE A 304 17.07 -13.71 11.10
N PRO A 305 17.32 -14.99 10.76
CA PRO A 305 17.13 -15.50 9.40
C PRO A 305 15.69 -15.35 8.90
N THR A 306 15.51 -15.15 7.60
CA THR A 306 14.18 -14.91 6.98
C THR A 306 13.20 -16.04 7.26
N ASP A 307 13.63 -17.29 7.19
CA ASP A 307 12.84 -18.49 7.43
C ASP A 307 12.54 -18.76 8.91
N GLU A 308 13.25 -18.06 9.81
CA GLU A 308 13.03 -18.09 11.25
C GLU A 308 12.13 -16.95 11.76
N LEU A 309 11.73 -16.00 10.89
CA LEU A 309 10.86 -14.89 11.26
C LEU A 309 9.51 -15.39 11.82
N ARG A 310 9.07 -14.76 12.91
CA ARG A 310 7.91 -15.19 13.71
C ARG A 310 6.82 -14.13 13.74
N ARG A 311 5.70 -14.49 14.37
CA ARG A 311 4.83 -13.53 15.05
C ARG A 311 5.56 -13.04 16.30
N TYR A 312 5.48 -11.75 16.59
CA TYR A 312 6.10 -11.18 17.79
C TYR A 312 5.06 -10.39 18.58
N GLU A 313 5.11 -10.51 19.90
CA GLU A 313 4.53 -9.47 20.74
C GLU A 313 5.30 -8.16 20.52
N LEU A 314 4.68 -7.01 20.82
CA LEU A 314 5.30 -5.71 20.49
C LEU A 314 6.62 -5.46 21.24
N ASP A 315 6.82 -6.11 22.38
CA ASP A 315 8.08 -6.05 23.13
C ASP A 315 9.19 -6.94 22.54
N GLY A 316 8.90 -7.68 21.47
CA GLY A 316 9.81 -8.57 20.76
C GLY A 316 9.80 -10.01 21.27
N SER A 317 8.98 -10.35 22.27
CA SER A 317 8.85 -11.73 22.73
C SER A 317 8.15 -12.63 21.69
N ASP A 318 8.41 -13.95 21.77
CA ASP A 318 7.87 -14.91 20.82
C ASP A 318 6.33 -14.92 20.87
N GLY A 319 5.70 -14.51 19.77
CA GLY A 319 4.26 -14.53 19.63
C GLY A 319 3.71 -15.94 19.47
N GLY A 320 4.52 -16.99 19.35
CA GLY A 320 4.10 -18.39 19.44
C GLY A 320 3.81 -19.08 18.10
N ARG A 321 4.10 -18.45 16.95
CA ARG A 321 4.05 -19.09 15.62
C ARG A 321 5.00 -18.43 14.63
N ASN A 322 5.36 -19.14 13.57
CA ASN A 322 6.14 -18.59 12.47
C ASN A 322 5.36 -17.50 11.70
N SER A 323 6.07 -16.58 11.07
CA SER A 323 5.48 -15.63 10.14
C SER A 323 4.77 -16.37 9.01
N ARG A 324 3.56 -15.93 8.67
CA ARG A 324 2.88 -16.42 7.46
C ARG A 324 3.56 -15.91 6.21
N HIS A 325 4.19 -14.73 6.26
CA HIS A 325 4.72 -13.96 5.13
C HIS A 325 6.15 -13.46 5.41
N PRO A 326 7.13 -14.37 5.60
CA PRO A 326 8.49 -14.00 5.99
C PRO A 326 9.25 -13.21 4.92
N VAL A 327 8.97 -13.44 3.63
CA VAL A 327 9.60 -12.69 2.53
C VAL A 327 9.00 -11.29 2.46
N GLY A 328 7.69 -11.16 2.67
CA GLY A 328 7.01 -9.87 2.78
C GLY A 328 7.52 -9.03 3.96
N LEU A 329 7.68 -9.65 5.14
CA LEU A 329 8.26 -8.99 6.31
C LEU A 329 9.70 -8.55 6.05
N LEU A 330 10.57 -9.40 5.49
CA LEU A 330 11.92 -8.98 5.13
C LEU A 330 11.90 -7.82 4.12
N ALA A 331 11.03 -7.89 3.11
CA ALA A 331 10.94 -6.86 2.09
C ALA A 331 10.58 -5.49 2.69
N THR A 332 9.61 -5.41 3.59
CA THR A 332 9.27 -4.13 4.23
C THR A 332 10.34 -3.69 5.23
N LEU A 333 10.94 -4.60 5.99
CA LEU A 333 12.08 -4.25 6.85
C LEU A 333 13.26 -3.65 6.07
N ALA A 334 13.51 -4.09 4.84
CA ALA A 334 14.56 -3.53 3.99
C ALA A 334 14.34 -2.04 3.67
N THR A 335 13.10 -1.53 3.68
CA THR A 335 12.83 -0.10 3.43
C THR A 335 13.24 0.80 4.59
N SER A 336 13.57 0.24 5.77
CA SER A 336 14.22 0.99 6.85
C SER A 336 15.53 1.66 6.39
N TYR A 337 16.21 1.09 5.39
CA TYR A 337 17.39 1.68 4.77
C TYR A 337 17.11 3.03 4.09
N MET A 338 15.86 3.31 3.70
CA MET A 338 15.47 4.60 3.11
C MET A 338 15.51 5.74 4.15
N LEU A 339 15.17 5.42 5.40
CA LEU A 339 15.08 6.38 6.51
C LEU A 339 16.40 6.52 7.28
N CYS A 340 17.17 5.44 7.39
CA CYS A 340 18.46 5.44 8.07
C CYS A 340 19.46 4.51 7.36
N GLN A 341 20.57 5.04 6.86
CA GLN A 341 21.62 4.24 6.21
C GLN A 341 22.74 3.89 7.21
N ASN A 342 22.55 2.83 7.98
CA ASN A 342 23.56 2.26 8.89
C ASN A 342 23.81 0.78 8.57
N GLU A 343 24.68 0.11 9.34
CA GLU A 343 25.00 -1.29 9.05
C GLU A 343 23.82 -2.24 9.26
N ASP A 344 22.96 -1.99 10.26
CA ASP A 344 21.81 -2.84 10.58
C ASP A 344 20.78 -2.80 9.44
N THR A 345 20.42 -1.60 8.98
CA THR A 345 19.48 -1.42 7.87
C THR A 345 20.07 -1.90 6.55
N ALA A 346 21.38 -1.74 6.34
CA ALA A 346 22.05 -2.23 5.15
C ALA A 346 22.12 -3.76 5.08
N VAL A 347 22.26 -4.46 6.22
CA VAL A 347 22.19 -5.93 6.28
C VAL A 347 20.83 -6.43 5.80
N LEU A 348 19.73 -5.81 6.24
CA LEU A 348 18.39 -6.18 5.80
C LEU A 348 18.17 -5.90 4.31
N ALA A 349 18.60 -4.75 3.82
CA ALA A 349 18.49 -4.40 2.40
C ALA A 349 19.32 -5.34 1.50
N ARG A 350 20.55 -5.69 1.90
CA ARG A 350 21.38 -6.69 1.18
C ARG A 350 20.72 -8.07 1.19
N ARG A 351 20.20 -8.51 2.34
CA ARG A 351 19.47 -9.79 2.43
C ARG A 351 18.25 -9.79 1.52
N PHE A 352 17.49 -8.69 1.48
CA PHE A 352 16.35 -8.56 0.57
C PHE A 352 16.79 -8.61 -0.89
N TRP A 353 17.88 -7.94 -1.26
CA TRP A 353 18.44 -8.06 -2.61
C TRP A 353 18.80 -9.51 -2.97
N ASP A 354 19.29 -10.32 -2.03
CA ASP A 354 19.64 -11.71 -2.32
C ASP A 354 18.45 -12.68 -2.23
N THR A 355 17.29 -12.20 -1.77
CA THR A 355 16.07 -13.02 -1.61
C THR A 355 15.27 -13.07 -2.92
N PRO A 356 14.87 -14.26 -3.41
CA PRO A 356 13.99 -14.38 -4.58
C PRO A 356 12.53 -14.09 -4.22
N LEU A 357 11.68 -13.96 -5.24
CA LEU A 357 10.23 -13.98 -5.05
C LEU A 357 9.80 -15.28 -4.37
N ARG A 358 8.75 -15.21 -3.55
CA ARG A 358 8.20 -16.37 -2.87
C ARG A 358 7.41 -17.24 -3.85
N GLU A 359 7.55 -18.55 -3.70
CA GLU A 359 6.78 -19.57 -4.42
C GLU A 359 5.70 -20.20 -3.52
N GLY A 360 4.84 -21.02 -4.13
CA GLY A 360 3.89 -21.86 -3.40
C GLY A 360 2.64 -21.12 -2.91
N ARG A 361 1.88 -21.75 -2.01
CA ARG A 361 0.50 -21.32 -1.67
C ARG A 361 0.39 -19.96 -0.98
N ARG A 362 1.45 -19.46 -0.34
CA ARG A 362 1.40 -18.21 0.45
C ARG A 362 2.18 -17.07 -0.18
N ARG A 363 2.36 -17.09 -1.50
CA ARG A 363 3.18 -16.13 -2.23
C ARG A 363 2.55 -14.76 -2.46
N TYR A 364 1.22 -14.69 -2.52
CA TYR A 364 0.47 -13.48 -2.86
C TYR A 364 0.92 -12.23 -2.08
N TYR A 365 0.81 -12.27 -0.76
CA TYR A 365 1.09 -11.11 0.08
C TYR A 365 2.59 -10.78 0.11
N ASP A 366 3.45 -11.80 0.24
CA ASP A 366 4.90 -11.61 0.21
C ASP A 366 5.36 -10.94 -1.08
N ASN A 367 4.84 -11.36 -2.22
CA ASN A 367 5.30 -10.88 -3.52
C ASN A 367 4.74 -9.50 -3.86
N PHE A 368 3.59 -9.10 -3.31
CA PHE A 368 3.14 -7.70 -3.35
C PHE A 368 4.06 -6.80 -2.53
N LEU A 369 4.33 -7.15 -1.26
CA LEU A 369 5.24 -6.38 -0.41
C LEU A 369 6.66 -6.36 -0.97
N TYR A 370 7.12 -7.47 -1.55
CA TYR A 370 8.37 -7.55 -2.29
C TYR A 370 8.41 -6.48 -3.39
N ALA A 371 7.40 -6.45 -4.27
CA ALA A 371 7.39 -5.53 -5.41
C ALA A 371 7.40 -4.07 -4.95
N PHE A 372 6.54 -3.71 -3.98
CA PHE A 372 6.50 -2.34 -3.48
C PHE A 372 7.80 -1.91 -2.81
N SER A 373 8.35 -2.73 -1.92
CA SER A 373 9.62 -2.43 -1.26
C SER A 373 10.77 -2.30 -2.25
N PHE A 374 10.80 -3.17 -3.27
CA PHE A 374 11.82 -3.09 -4.32
C PHE A 374 11.72 -1.78 -5.11
N LEU A 375 10.51 -1.40 -5.55
CA LEU A 375 10.28 -0.15 -6.28
C LEU A 375 10.55 1.08 -5.41
N ALA A 376 10.20 1.04 -4.12
CA ALA A 376 10.47 2.11 -3.16
C ALA A 376 11.97 2.33 -3.00
N LEU A 377 12.74 1.26 -2.73
CA LEU A 377 14.20 1.31 -2.64
C LEU A 377 14.87 1.71 -3.97
N ALA A 378 14.22 1.43 -5.10
CA ALA A 378 14.72 1.81 -6.42
C ALA A 378 14.44 3.28 -6.80
N GLY A 379 13.62 4.00 -6.02
CA GLY A 379 13.12 5.32 -6.44
C GLY A 379 12.13 5.26 -7.61
N LEU A 380 11.57 4.07 -7.88
CA LEU A 380 10.59 3.82 -8.95
C LEU A 380 9.15 3.85 -8.44
N TYR A 381 8.93 3.84 -7.12
CA TYR A 381 7.62 4.12 -6.53
C TYR A 381 7.46 5.63 -6.31
N GLN A 382 6.71 6.28 -7.21
CA GLN A 382 6.58 7.73 -7.27
C GLN A 382 5.13 8.20 -7.04
N GLY A 383 4.96 9.26 -6.27
CA GLY A 383 3.68 9.91 -5.97
C GLY A 383 3.16 10.87 -7.04
N GLY A 384 3.72 10.84 -8.26
CA GLY A 384 3.40 11.78 -9.36
C GLY A 384 4.31 13.01 -9.37
N ALA A 385 4.23 13.80 -10.45
CA ALA A 385 4.97 15.06 -10.55
C ALA A 385 4.26 16.15 -9.74
N LYS A 386 5.01 17.05 -9.09
CA LYS A 386 4.42 18.33 -8.65
C LYS A 386 3.82 18.98 -9.90
N SER A 387 2.50 19.22 -9.89
CA SER A 387 1.92 20.18 -10.81
C SER A 387 2.69 21.48 -10.60
N SER A 388 3.48 21.86 -11.60
CA SER A 388 4.09 23.18 -11.66
C SER A 388 2.95 24.19 -11.70
N SER A 389 2.65 24.80 -10.55
CA SER A 389 1.91 26.06 -10.47
C SER A 389 2.85 27.23 -10.66
#